data_AF-A0AB73ASH1-F1
#
_entry.id   AF-A0AB73ASH1-F1
#
_cell.length_a   1.000
_cell.length_b   1.000
_cell.length_c   1.000
_cell.angle_alpha   90.00
_cell.angle_beta   90.00
_cell.angle_gamma   90.00
#
_symmetry.space_group_name_H-M   'P 1'
#
loop_
_entity.id
_entity.type
_entity.pdbx_description
1 polymer ?
#
loop_
_entity_poly.entity_id
_entity_poly.type
_entity_poly.pdbx_seq_one_letter_code
_entity_poly.pdbx_strand_id
1 'polypeptide(L)' 'NHSKRELTNGYRIRRGAIDHNIPLITNARLASAFIEAFCDLKLEDIQIKSWQEYK' A
#
# COMPACT_ATOMS: atom_id res chain seq x y z
N ASN A 1 3.45 10.36 26.40
CA ASN A 1 2.06 10.00 26.76
C ASN A 1 1.25 9.71 25.49
N HIS A 2 1.48 8.56 24.87
CA HIS A 2 0.59 8.09 23.81
C HIS A 2 -0.64 7.47 24.47
N SER A 3 -1.78 8.14 24.35
CA SER A 3 -3.03 7.63 24.92
C SER A 3 -3.34 6.25 24.32
N LYS A 4 -4.00 5.35 25.08
CA LYS A 4 -4.45 4.03 24.56
C LYS A 4 -5.18 4.13 23.21
N ARG A 5 -5.80 5.29 22.93
CA ARG A 5 -6.47 5.62 21.67
C ARG A 5 -5.52 5.61 20.47
N GLU A 6 -4.33 6.18 20.56
CA GLU A 6 -3.34 6.22 19.47
C GLU A 6 -2.83 4.82 19.10
N LEU A 7 -2.62 3.96 20.10
CA LEU A 7 -2.28 2.54 19.91
C LEU A 7 -3.41 1.78 19.19
N THR A 8 -4.68 2.07 19.52
CA THR A 8 -5.83 1.40 18.89
C THR A 8 -6.17 1.92 17.50
N ASN A 9 -5.75 3.14 17.14
CA ASN A 9 -6.10 3.74 15.84
C ASN A 9 -5.54 2.91 14.68
N GLY A 10 -4.29 2.44 14.79
CA GLY A 10 -3.68 1.58 13.76
C GLY A 10 -4.47 0.29 13.53
N TYR A 11 -4.96 -0.35 14.60
CA TYR A 11 -5.82 -1.54 14.48
C TYR A 11 -7.16 -1.23 13.84
N ARG A 12 -7.84 -0.15 14.27
CA ARG A 12 -9.16 0.24 13.74
C ARG A 12 -9.10 0.57 12.25
N ILE A 13 -8.05 1.25 11.80
CA ILE A 13 -7.87 1.59 10.38
C ILE A 13 -7.65 0.32 9.56
N ARG A 14 -6.78 -0.59 10.01
CA ARG A 14 -6.53 -1.88 9.32
C ARG A 14 -7.78 -2.76 9.26
N ARG A 15 -8.56 -2.82 10.35
CA ARG A 15 -9.84 -3.54 10.39
C ARG A 15 -10.84 -2.96 9.40
N GLY A 16 -11.05 -1.64 9.42
CA GLY A 16 -11.97 -0.98 8.49
C GLY A 16 -11.57 -1.21 7.03
N ALA A 17 -10.28 -1.19 6.71
CA ALA A 17 -9.78 -1.50 5.36
C ALA A 17 -10.17 -2.93 4.91
N ILE A 18 -9.99 -3.92 5.77
CA ILE A 18 -10.38 -5.32 5.50
C ILE A 18 -11.91 -5.45 5.38
N ASP A 19 -12.64 -4.91 6.35
CA ASP A 19 -14.09 -5.04 6.44
C ASP A 19 -14.80 -4.40 5.22
N HIS A 20 -14.18 -3.37 4.61
CA HIS A 20 -14.69 -2.70 3.40
C HIS A 20 -14.00 -3.09 2.10
N ASN A 21 -13.05 -4.04 2.13
CA ASN A 21 -12.26 -4.46 0.97
C ASN A 21 -11.52 -3.30 0.26
N ILE A 22 -11.02 -2.33 1.05
CA ILE A 22 -10.25 -1.17 0.58
C ILE A 22 -8.76 -1.45 0.80
N PRO A 23 -7.91 -1.42 -0.24
CA PRO A 23 -6.45 -1.58 -0.08
C PRO A 23 -5.86 -0.51 0.84
N LEU A 24 -4.93 -0.91 1.72
CA LEU A 24 -4.26 -0.01 2.68
C LEU A 24 -2.74 -0.15 2.60
N ILE A 25 -2.05 0.96 2.32
CA ILE A 25 -0.58 1.04 2.37
C ILE A 25 -0.15 1.59 3.73
N THR A 26 0.59 0.81 4.51
CA THR A 26 1.01 1.20 5.87
C THR A 26 2.45 1.71 5.96
N ASN A 27 3.22 1.62 4.87
CA ASN A 27 4.62 2.06 4.81
C ASN A 27 4.73 3.31 3.94
N ALA A 28 5.24 4.40 4.50
CA ALA A 28 5.37 5.67 3.80
C ALA A 28 6.32 5.60 2.60
N ARG A 29 7.45 4.88 2.70
CA ARG A 29 8.38 4.71 1.57
C ARG A 29 7.74 3.94 0.42
N LEU A 30 6.97 2.89 0.74
CA LEU A 30 6.24 2.12 -0.27
C LEU A 30 5.16 2.98 -0.95
N ALA A 31 4.44 3.79 -0.17
CA ALA A 31 3.44 4.71 -0.72
C ALA A 31 4.07 5.74 -1.66
N SER A 32 5.20 6.35 -1.28
CA SER A 32 5.93 7.28 -2.13
C SER A 32 6.38 6.63 -3.43
N ALA A 33 7.07 5.48 -3.35
CA ALA A 33 7.53 4.76 -4.53
C ALA A 33 6.38 4.33 -5.45
N PHE A 34 5.23 3.94 -4.87
CA PHE A 34 4.05 3.59 -5.65
C PHE A 34 3.47 4.79 -6.40
N ILE A 35 3.37 5.96 -5.75
CA ILE A 35 2.88 7.19 -6.39
C ILE A 35 3.83 7.65 -7.49
N GLU A 36 5.13 7.66 -7.23
CA GLU A 36 6.15 8.01 -8.23
C GLU A 36 6.08 7.08 -9.44
N ALA A 37 6.10 5.76 -9.22
CA ALA A 37 6.00 4.78 -10.29
C ALA A 37 4.68 4.93 -11.08
N PHE A 38 3.57 5.23 -10.41
CA PHE A 38 2.28 5.43 -11.08
C PHE A 38 2.26 6.67 -11.98
N CYS A 39 2.93 7.75 -11.57
CA CYS A 39 3.02 8.97 -12.37
C CYS A 39 3.98 8.85 -13.55
N ASP A 40 5.07 8.10 -13.38
CA ASP A 40 6.16 8.03 -14.36
C ASP A 40 6.01 6.86 -15.35
N LEU A 41 5.38 5.75 -14.94
CA LEU A 41 5.25 4.55 -15.76
C LEU A 41 4.02 4.63 -16.67
N LYS A 42 4.22 4.60 -17.99
CA LYS A 42 3.11 4.51 -18.94
C LYS A 42 2.58 3.10 -19.01
N LEU A 43 1.32 2.95 -19.42
CA LEU A 43 0.70 1.64 -19.60
C LEU A 43 1.49 0.77 -20.59
N GLU A 44 2.00 1.38 -21.66
CA GLU A 44 2.83 0.69 -22.67
C GLU A 44 4.15 0.14 -22.11
N ASP A 45 4.67 0.75 -21.05
CA ASP A 45 5.94 0.36 -20.41
C ASP A 45 5.74 -0.79 -19.40
N ILE A 46 4.49 -1.13 -19.07
CA ILE A 46 4.17 -2.26 -18.18
C ILE A 46 4.36 -3.57 -18.95
N GLN A 47 5.53 -4.16 -18.79
CA GLN A 47 5.85 -5.44 -19.41
C GLN A 47 5.15 -6.61 -18.70
N ILE A 48 4.59 -7.53 -19.48
CA ILE A 48 4.17 -8.85 -18.98
C ILE A 48 5.45 -9.65 -18.73
N LYS A 49 5.88 -9.70 -17.47
CA LYS A 49 7.04 -10.50 -17.07
C LYS A 49 6.64 -11.95 -16.84
N SER A 50 7.58 -12.87 -17.09
CA SER A 50 7.36 -14.28 -16.78
C SER A 50 7.27 -14.48 -15.27
N TRP A 51 6.45 -15.43 -14.81
CA TRP A 51 6.24 -15.66 -13.37
C TRP A 51 7.56 -15.93 -12.62
N GLN A 52 8.53 -16.59 -13.27
CA GLN A 52 9.85 -16.85 -12.68
C GLN A 52 10.67 -15.59 -12.38
N GLU A 53 10.36 -14.43 -12.98
CA GLU A 53 11.07 -13.17 -12.74
C GLU A 53 10.64 -12.44 -11.46
N TYR A 54 9.53 -12.86 -10.84
CA TYR A 54 9.02 -12.31 -9.58
C TYR A 54 9.51 -13.07 -8.34
N LYS A 55 10.38 -14.07 -8.53
CA LYS A 55 10.84 -14.97 -7.47
C LYS A 55 12.01 -14.41 -6.68
#